data_AF-A0AAP1A8Q8-F1
#
_entry.id   AF-A0AAP1A8Q8-F1
#
_cell.length_a   1.000
_cell.length_b   1.000
_cell.length_c   1.000
_cell.angle_alpha   90.00
_cell.angle_beta   90.00
_cell.angle_gamma   90.00
#
_symmetry.space_group_name_H-M   'P 1'
#
loop_
_entity.id
_entity.type
_entity.pdbx_description
1 polymer ?
#
loop_
_entity_poly.entity_id
_entity_poly.type
_entity_poly.pdbx_seq_one_letter_code
_entity_poly.pdbx_strand_id
1 'polypeptide(L)'
;MTRIIVASKEGLDVLQDGQLNKVVLNQPTIIQIGVSQKDIASMEKQGGSLVIHLKNGETIVLENFFNEATNTTEHSLVFPTEQGKFVEA
;
A
#
# COMPACT_ATOMS: atom_id res chain seq x y z
N MET A 1 13.70 -2.49 -5.49
CA MET A 1 12.67 -1.48 -5.75
C MET A 1 11.43 -2.19 -6.24
N THR A 2 10.36 -2.14 -5.46
CA THR A 2 9.07 -2.78 -5.77
C THR A 2 8.20 -1.88 -6.64
N ARG A 3 7.43 -2.48 -7.57
CA ARG A 3 6.41 -1.73 -8.33
C ARG A 3 5.20 -1.46 -7.44
N ILE A 4 4.78 -0.21 -7.32
CA ILE A 4 3.58 0.20 -6.61
C ILE A 4 2.67 0.93 -7.58
N ILE A 5 1.38 0.60 -7.52
CA ILE A 5 0.32 1.23 -8.32
C ILE A 5 -0.68 1.83 -7.35
N VAL A 6 -1.04 3.08 -7.57
CA VAL A 6 -1.97 3.86 -6.76
C VAL A 6 -3.06 4.35 -7.69
N ALA A 7 -4.29 3.89 -7.47
CA ALA A 7 -5.45 4.30 -8.24
C ALA A 7 -6.44 5.04 -7.35
N SER A 8 -7.07 6.09 -7.88
CA SER A 8 -8.15 6.79 -7.21
C SER A 8 -9.37 5.89 -7.11
N LYS A 9 -9.95 5.77 -5.91
CA LYS A 9 -11.16 4.98 -5.69
C LYS A 9 -12.40 5.64 -6.30
N GLU A 10 -12.39 6.97 -6.39
CA GLU A 10 -13.50 7.78 -6.90
C GLU A 10 -13.30 8.19 -8.37
N GLY A 11 -12.06 8.49 -8.77
CA GLY A 11 -11.76 8.98 -10.12
C GLY A 11 -11.54 7.89 -11.16
N LEU A 12 -11.31 6.63 -10.75
CA LEU A 12 -10.84 5.53 -11.61
C LEU A 12 -9.51 5.81 -12.35
N ASP A 13 -8.84 6.92 -12.05
CA ASP A 13 -7.53 7.29 -12.58
C ASP A 13 -6.38 6.68 -11.77
N VAL A 14 -5.31 6.29 -12.47
CA VAL A 14 -4.05 5.91 -11.84
C VAL A 14 -3.30 7.18 -11.43
N LEU A 15 -3.21 7.41 -10.12
CA LEU A 15 -2.49 8.56 -9.56
C LEU A 15 -0.97 8.34 -9.58
N GLN A 16 -0.55 7.10 -9.40
CA GLN A 16 0.87 6.75 -9.37
C GLN A 16 1.09 5.33 -9.91
N ASP A 17 2.04 5.18 -10.82
CA ASP A 17 2.50 3.88 -11.30
C ASP A 17 4.01 3.95 -11.47
N GLY A 18 4.74 3.09 -10.76
CA GLY A 18 6.19 3.07 -10.86
C GLY A 18 6.86 2.16 -9.83
N GLN A 19 8.19 2.11 -9.88
CA GLN A 19 8.98 1.47 -8.84
C GLN A 19 9.24 2.46 -7.71
N LEU A 20 8.52 2.29 -6.60
CA LEU A 20 8.50 3.22 -5.47
C LEU A 20 8.65 2.44 -4.16
N ASN A 21 9.22 3.10 -3.17
CA ASN A 21 9.29 2.65 -1.78
C ASN A 21 8.48 3.56 -0.85
N LYS A 22 7.95 4.68 -1.38
CA LYS A 22 7.18 5.67 -0.63
C LYS A 22 6.04 6.20 -1.49
N VAL A 23 4.85 6.25 -0.91
CA VAL A 23 3.64 6.79 -1.54
C VAL A 23 2.95 7.74 -0.56
N VAL A 24 2.48 8.88 -1.08
CA VAL A 24 1.70 9.86 -0.30
C VAL A 24 0.25 9.80 -0.72
N LEU A 25 -0.63 9.48 0.21
CA LEU A 25 -2.06 9.32 -0.05
C LEU A 25 -2.81 10.57 0.39
N ASN A 26 -3.44 11.28 -0.55
CA ASN A 26 -4.19 12.52 -0.27
C ASN A 26 -5.70 12.35 -0.45
N GLN A 27 -6.14 11.18 -0.93
CA GLN A 27 -7.54 10.87 -1.22
C GLN A 27 -7.77 9.35 -1.15
N PRO A 28 -9.03 8.90 -1.00
CA PRO A 28 -9.38 7.47 -1.02
C PRO A 28 -8.84 6.79 -2.27
N THR A 29 -7.95 5.82 -2.07
CA THR A 29 -7.13 5.21 -3.12
C THR A 29 -6.94 3.73 -2.90
N ILE A 30 -6.79 3.01 -4.00
CA ILE A 30 -6.45 1.59 -4.04
C ILE A 30 -4.95 1.51 -4.30
N ILE A 31 -4.21 0.93 -3.35
CA ILE A 31 -2.77 0.75 -3.41
C ILE A 31 -2.49 -0.72 -3.69
N GLN A 32 -1.88 -0.98 -4.83
CA GLN A 32 -1.40 -2.30 -5.20
C GLN A 32 0.11 -2.34 -5.10
N ILE A 33 0.62 -3.18 -4.20
CA ILE A 33 2.07 -3.37 -4.04
C ILE A 33 2.45 -4.65 -4.75
N GLY A 34 3.36 -4.58 -5.71
CA GLY A 34 3.89 -5.71 -6.48
C GLY A 34 4.78 -6.68 -5.68
N VAL A 35 4.50 -6.88 -4.38
CA VAL A 35 5.13 -7.88 -3.52
C VAL A 35 4.13 -8.95 -3.14
N SER A 36 4.60 -10.19 -3.02
CA SER A 36 3.75 -11.24 -2.47
C SER A 36 3.60 -11.06 -0.97
N GLN A 37 2.43 -11.39 -0.41
CA GLN A 37 2.26 -11.39 1.05
C GLN A 37 3.28 -12.30 1.77
N LYS A 38 3.75 -13.34 1.08
CA LYS A 38 4.83 -14.24 1.56
C LYS A 38 6.16 -13.52 1.79
N ASP A 39 6.41 -12.44 1.07
CA ASP A 39 7.65 -11.65 1.12
C ASP A 39 7.58 -10.56 2.19
N ILE A 40 6.41 -10.31 2.78
CA ILE A 40 6.25 -9.38 3.88
C ILE A 40 6.83 -10.00 5.15
N ALA A 41 7.74 -9.28 5.79
CA ALA A 41 8.30 -9.64 7.09
C ALA A 41 7.40 -9.13 8.22
N SER A 42 7.03 -7.85 8.18
CA SER A 42 6.14 -7.23 9.15
C SER A 42 5.46 -5.99 8.58
N MET A 43 4.35 -5.60 9.19
CA MET A 43 3.66 -4.34 8.90
C MET A 43 3.46 -3.61 10.23
N GLU A 44 3.82 -2.34 10.26
CA GLU A 44 3.70 -1.51 11.44
C GLU A 44 3.05 -0.19 11.08
N LYS A 45 2.19 0.30 11.97
CA LYS A 45 1.60 1.62 11.85
C LYS A 45 2.52 2.63 12.55
N GLN A 46 3.03 3.60 11.80
CA GLN A 46 3.79 4.72 12.34
C GLN A 46 2.99 6.01 12.17
N GLY A 47 2.30 6.44 13.23
CA GLY A 47 1.38 7.58 13.18
C GLY A 47 0.26 7.34 12.17
N GLY A 48 0.02 8.29 11.26
CA GLY A 48 -0.92 8.15 10.15
C GLY A 48 -0.39 7.30 8.98
N SER A 49 0.80 6.73 9.08
CA SER A 49 1.45 6.01 7.96
C SER A 49 1.53 4.51 8.21
N LEU A 50 1.47 3.73 7.13
CA LEU A 50 1.73 2.29 7.15
C LEU A 50 3.14 2.02 6.65
N VAL A 51 3.94 1.33 7.46
CA VAL A 51 5.30 0.90 7.12
C VAL A 51 5.31 -0.61 6.98
N ILE A 52 5.70 -1.10 5.81
CA ILE A 52 5.74 -2.51 5.47
C ILE A 52 7.22 -2.89 5.31
N HIS A 53 7.68 -3.79 6.16
CA HIS A 53 9.02 -4.36 6.08
C HIS A 53 8.96 -5.66 5.31
N LEU A 54 9.78 -5.77 4.28
CA LEU A 54 9.91 -6.96 3.46
C LEU A 54 11.07 -7.83 3.96
N LYS A 55 10.97 -9.13 3.74
CA LYS A 55 12.00 -10.12 4.13
C LYS A 55 13.33 -9.93 3.41
N ASN A 56 13.31 -9.26 2.26
CA ASN A 56 14.51 -8.89 1.52
C ASN A 56 15.23 -7.65 2.09
N GLY A 57 14.68 -7.02 3.14
CA GLY A 57 15.23 -5.81 3.76
C GLY A 57 14.74 -4.50 3.14
N GLU A 58 13.86 -4.55 2.13
CA GLU A 58 13.22 -3.36 1.57
C GLU A 58 12.05 -2.92 2.46
N THR A 59 11.85 -1.60 2.58
CA THR A 59 10.77 -1.01 3.38
C THR A 59 9.90 -0.15 2.48
N ILE A 60 8.59 -0.34 2.59
CA ILE A 60 7.58 0.42 1.85
C ILE A 60 6.81 1.28 2.84
N VAL A 61 6.68 2.57 2.53
CA VAL A 61 6.01 3.55 3.39
C VAL A 61 4.80 4.14 2.65
N LEU A 62 3.61 3.97 3.21
CA LEU A 62 2.38 4.60 2.76
C LEU A 62 2.02 5.72 3.73
N GLU A 63 2.30 6.97 3.34
CA GLU A 63 1.97 8.13 4.14
C GLU A 63 0.48 8.44 4.05
N ASN A 64 -0.09 8.89 5.18
CA ASN A 64 -1.53 9.17 5.35
C ASN A 64 -2.45 7.98 5.07
N PHE A 65 -1.95 6.75 5.20
CA PHE A 65 -2.76 5.55 5.03
C PHE A 65 -3.82 5.38 6.12
N PHE A 66 -3.55 5.83 7.34
CA PHE A 66 -4.50 5.74 8.45
C PHE A 66 -4.96 7.12 8.87
N ASN A 67 -6.27 7.25 9.10
CA ASN A 67 -6.82 8.39 9.79
C ASN A 67 -6.44 8.30 11.27
N GLU A 68 -5.61 9.21 11.77
CA GLU A 68 -5.16 9.20 13.17
C GLU A 68 -6.30 9.46 14.16
N ALA A 69 -7.33 10.21 13.76
CA ALA A 69 -8.43 10.57 14.63
C ALA A 69 -9.40 9.40 14.88
N THR A 70 -9.67 8.60 13.85
CA THR A 70 -10.62 7.48 13.92
C THR A 70 -9.95 6.11 13.94
N ASN A 71 -8.64 6.06 13.70
CA ASN A 71 -7.87 4.83 13.53
C ASN A 71 -8.45 3.90 12.44
N THR A 72 -9.11 4.48 11.44
CA THR A 72 -9.66 3.80 10.26
C THR A 72 -8.85 4.15 9.02
N THR A 73 -8.99 3.36 7.96
CA THR A 73 -8.44 3.69 6.64
C THR A 73 -9.56 3.70 5.62
N GLU A 74 -9.56 4.71 4.74
CA GLU A 74 -10.43 4.76 3.56
C GLU A 74 -9.71 4.20 2.32
N HIS A 75 -8.43 3.88 2.48
CA HIS A 75 -7.56 3.32 1.48
C HIS A 75 -7.70 1.80 1.44
N SER A 76 -7.59 1.22 0.25
CA SER A 76 -7.60 -0.22 0.06
C SER A 76 -6.20 -0.67 -0.28
N LEU A 77 -5.62 -1.55 0.54
CA LEU A 77 -4.32 -2.15 0.28
C LEU A 77 -4.50 -3.53 -0.33
N VAL A 78 -3.82 -3.77 -1.46
CA VAL A 78 -3.96 -4.98 -2.24
C VAL A 78 -2.58 -5.56 -2.54
N PHE A 79 -2.46 -6.86 -2.30
CA PHE A 79 -1.28 -7.63 -2.68
C PHE A 79 -1.63 -8.63 -3.78
N PRO A 80 -0.80 -8.77 -4.83
CA PRO A 80 -0.95 -9.82 -5.83
C PRO A 80 -0.73 -11.19 -5.17
N THR A 81 -1.62 -12.13 -5.44
CA THR A 81 -1.39 -13.55 -5.13
C THR A 81 -0.87 -14.30 -6.36
N GLU A 82 -0.24 -15.44 -6.13
CA GLU A 82 0.29 -16.34 -7.18
C GLU A 82 -0.78 -16.82 -8.19
N GLN A 83 -2.07 -16.57 -7.94
CA GLN A 83 -3.18 -16.95 -8.83
C GLN A 83 -3.86 -15.77 -9.54
N GLY A 84 -3.28 -14.56 -9.51
CA GLY A 84 -3.92 -13.37 -10.09
C GLY A 84 -5.19 -12.93 -9.36
N LYS A 85 -5.43 -13.45 -8.16
CA LYS A 85 -6.49 -12.99 -7.26
C LYS A 85 -5.94 -11.94 -6.31
N PHE A 86 -6.70 -10.88 -6.13
CA PHE A 86 -6.40 -9.81 -5.20
C PHE A 86 -7.06 -10.13 -3.86
N VAL A 87 -6.30 -10.06 -2.76
CA VAL A 87 -6.84 -10.19 -1.40
C VAL A 87 -6.73 -8.83 -0.73
N GLU A 88 -7.85 -8.33 -0.24
CA GLU A 88 -7.90 -7.17 0.65
C GLU A 88 -7.30 -7.56 2.00
N ALA A 89 -6.38 -6.73 2.50
CA ALA A 89 -5.69 -6.90 3.78
C ALA A 89 -6.40 -6.16 4.91
#